data_AF-A0A497ES22-F1
#
_entry.id   AF-A0A497ES22-F1
#
_cell.length_a   1.000
_cell.length_b   1.000
_cell.length_c   1.000
_cell.angle_alpha   90.00
_cell.angle_beta   90.00
_cell.angle_gamma   90.00
#
_symmetry.space_group_name_H-M   'P 1'
#
loop_
_entity.id
_entity.type
_entity.pdbx_description
1 polymer ?
#
loop_
_entity_poly.entity_id
_entity_poly.type
_entity_poly.pdbx_seq_one_letter_code
_entity_poly.pdbx_strand_id
1 'polypeptide(L)'
;SAAENGYTPLPFWALGAMASEALIPLVVFFNLWPNWGATLYGEVRGANDFKRNMKGLMGALVFTTILAIALLAAIASSIGWEFYHSANFVFWMYYYGYLEQAPMTIWPYPGLLGALLTNNTWLQLLILILMSCWFFAWSGTVFLSSTRVIFAAAFDRVLPAFLADVKTRFRTPIYSLAMMAIPSIIVSWLYCYTEFWRFTLDATVVIAITYLGSAIAAILLPYKRSDIYKLSPVSGYKVAGIPLMTFSGVIFAAFLIYLILRWAIDPLYGVNDPLSAIYMALLYIIAIVIYVVAKWYRKNKEGIDLSLIYREIPVE
;
A
#
# COMPACT_ATOMS: atom_id res chain seq x y z
N SER A 1 -24.52 4.03 -24.75
CA SER A 1 -23.42 5.01 -24.59
C SER A 1 -23.35 5.51 -23.14
N ALA A 2 -22.31 6.25 -22.72
CA ALA A 2 -22.24 6.77 -21.33
C ALA A 2 -23.37 7.77 -21.02
N ALA A 3 -23.72 8.62 -21.98
CA ALA A 3 -24.82 9.57 -21.89
C ALA A 3 -26.19 8.88 -21.74
N GLU A 4 -26.43 7.79 -22.48
CA GLU A 4 -27.65 6.96 -22.31
C GLU A 4 -27.76 6.32 -20.92
N ASN A 5 -26.64 6.12 -20.24
CA ASN A 5 -26.57 5.57 -18.88
C ASN A 5 -26.48 6.68 -17.81
N GLY A 6 -26.87 7.91 -18.16
CA GLY A 6 -26.95 9.03 -17.22
C GLY A 6 -25.61 9.65 -16.80
N TYR A 7 -24.50 9.28 -17.46
CA TYR A 7 -23.19 9.87 -17.18
C TYR A 7 -22.88 11.02 -18.12
N THR A 8 -22.68 12.20 -17.56
CA THR A 8 -22.17 13.37 -18.27
C THR A 8 -20.78 13.72 -17.74
N PRO A 9 -19.71 13.60 -18.57
CA PRO A 9 -18.37 13.94 -18.13
C PRO A 9 -18.29 15.43 -17.80
N LEU A 10 -17.79 15.76 -16.61
CA LEU A 10 -17.52 17.15 -16.26
C LEU A 10 -16.31 17.65 -17.07
N PRO A 11 -16.32 18.92 -17.51
CA PRO A 11 -15.17 19.49 -18.19
C PRO A 11 -13.93 19.48 -17.30
N PHE A 12 -12.74 19.34 -17.90
CA PHE A 12 -11.46 19.20 -17.18
C PHE A 12 -11.21 20.32 -16.15
N TRP A 13 -11.71 21.53 -16.41
CA TRP A 13 -11.57 22.71 -15.55
C TRP A 13 -12.65 22.84 -14.47
N ALA A 14 -13.71 22.02 -14.51
CA ALA A 14 -14.79 22.01 -13.53
C ALA A 14 -14.50 21.05 -12.36
N LEU A 15 -13.34 21.23 -11.72
CA LEU A 15 -12.94 20.48 -10.53
C LEU A 15 -13.64 21.07 -9.30
N GLY A 16 -14.87 20.65 -9.03
CA GLY A 16 -15.59 21.05 -7.83
C GLY A 16 -14.92 20.50 -6.58
N ALA A 17 -14.42 21.38 -5.71
CA ALA A 17 -13.64 20.99 -4.51
C ALA A 17 -14.35 19.97 -3.61
N MET A 18 -15.68 20.08 -3.46
CA MET A 18 -16.49 19.14 -2.67
C MET A 18 -16.69 17.79 -3.37
N ALA A 19 -16.83 17.77 -4.70
CA ALA A 19 -16.92 16.53 -5.46
C ALA A 19 -15.56 15.80 -5.48
N SER A 20 -14.46 16.54 -5.47
CA SER A 20 -13.10 15.99 -5.38
C SER A 20 -12.78 15.42 -4.00
N GLU A 21 -13.44 15.83 -2.93
CA GLU A 21 -13.26 15.25 -1.59
C GLU A 21 -13.57 13.74 -1.60
N ALA A 22 -14.66 13.34 -2.29
CA ALA A 22 -15.04 11.93 -2.41
C ALA A 22 -13.98 11.08 -3.13
N LEU A 23 -13.09 11.70 -3.91
CA LEU A 23 -11.96 11.02 -4.56
C LEU A 23 -10.77 10.82 -3.61
N ILE A 24 -10.68 11.54 -2.50
CA ILE A 24 -9.55 11.43 -1.57
C ILE A 24 -9.41 9.99 -1.07
N PRO A 25 -10.46 9.32 -0.55
CA PRO A 25 -10.32 7.93 -0.14
C PRO A 25 -9.95 7.00 -1.28
N LEU A 26 -10.39 7.30 -2.52
CA LEU A 26 -10.03 6.51 -3.71
C LEU A 26 -8.55 6.66 -4.07
N VAL A 27 -8.01 7.88 -4.06
CA VAL A 27 -6.59 8.17 -4.36
C VAL A 27 -5.68 7.59 -3.27
N VAL A 28 -6.14 7.61 -2.02
CA VAL A 28 -5.36 7.10 -0.89
C VAL A 28 -5.21 5.58 -0.92
N PHE A 29 -6.07 4.83 -1.64
CA PHE A 29 -5.83 3.40 -1.92
C PHE A 29 -4.46 3.15 -2.49
N PHE A 30 -3.93 4.06 -3.33
CA PHE A 30 -2.59 3.94 -3.89
C PHE A 30 -1.54 4.70 -3.06
N ASN A 31 -1.88 5.88 -2.53
CA ASN A 31 -0.93 6.73 -1.83
C ASN A 31 -0.56 6.30 -0.40
N LEU A 32 -1.18 5.25 0.17
CA LEU A 32 -0.69 4.63 1.41
C LEU A 32 0.56 3.75 1.19
N TRP A 33 0.74 3.22 -0.01
CA TRP A 33 1.80 2.27 -0.34
C TRP A 33 3.22 2.86 -0.47
N PRO A 34 3.45 4.14 -0.83
CA PRO A 34 4.78 4.74 -0.80
C PRO A 34 5.53 4.62 0.54
N ASN A 35 4.82 4.44 1.66
CA ASN A 35 5.43 4.13 2.95
C ASN A 35 6.20 2.81 2.97
N TRP A 36 5.96 1.87 2.05
CA TRP A 36 6.79 0.67 1.88
C TRP A 36 8.24 1.00 1.52
N GLY A 37 8.49 2.18 0.94
CA GLY A 37 9.85 2.67 0.75
C GLY A 37 10.60 2.84 2.08
N ALA A 38 9.90 3.12 3.20
CA ALA A 38 10.48 3.36 4.53
C ALA A 38 11.45 2.24 4.96
N THR A 39 11.09 0.98 4.71
CA THR A 39 11.92 -0.19 5.10
C THR A 39 13.21 -0.29 4.31
N LEU A 40 13.26 0.32 3.12
CA LEU A 40 14.45 0.36 2.26
C LEU A 40 15.38 1.54 2.62
N TYR A 41 14.90 2.54 3.36
CA TYR A 41 15.73 3.69 3.75
C TYR A 41 16.85 3.33 4.71
N GLY A 42 16.76 2.21 5.44
CA GLY A 42 17.89 1.70 6.24
C GLY A 42 19.14 1.43 5.40
N GLU A 43 18.98 1.16 4.10
CA GLU A 43 20.07 0.91 3.15
C GLU A 43 20.54 2.18 2.44
N VAL A 44 19.79 3.28 2.55
CA VAL A 44 20.14 4.55 1.94
C VAL A 44 21.13 5.27 2.84
N ARG A 45 22.38 5.41 2.35
CA ARG A 45 23.41 6.21 3.03
C ARG A 45 22.81 7.56 3.44
N GLY A 46 23.04 7.99 4.68
CA GLY A 46 22.58 9.30 5.17
C GLY A 46 21.10 9.39 5.55
N ALA A 47 20.40 8.25 5.71
CA ALA A 47 19.05 8.22 6.32
C ALA A 47 19.02 8.78 7.75
N ASN A 48 20.18 8.87 8.42
CA ASN A 48 20.35 9.48 9.73
C ASN A 48 20.13 11.01 9.74
N ASP A 49 20.11 11.67 8.59
CA ASP A 49 19.80 13.10 8.49
C ASP A 49 18.33 13.30 8.10
N PHE A 50 17.53 13.77 9.06
CA PHE A 50 16.10 14.06 8.87
C PHE A 50 15.83 14.99 7.68
N LYS A 51 16.65 16.03 7.47
CA LYS A 51 16.41 17.01 6.40
C LYS A 51 16.64 16.38 5.03
N ARG A 52 17.65 15.51 4.92
CA ARG A 52 17.98 14.81 3.68
C ARG A 52 16.90 13.79 3.33
N ASN A 53 16.43 13.03 4.31
CA ASN A 53 15.34 12.08 4.12
C ASN A 53 14.03 12.80 3.73
N MET A 54 13.66 13.86 4.46
CA MET A 54 12.47 14.65 4.18
C MET A 54 12.51 15.30 2.79
N LYS A 55 13.65 15.87 2.38
CA LYS A 55 13.82 16.42 1.02
C LYS A 55 13.68 15.35 -0.06
N GLY A 56 14.20 14.14 0.17
CA GLY A 56 14.04 13.02 -0.75
C GLY A 56 12.58 12.63 -0.92
N LEU A 57 11.86 12.42 0.19
CA LEU A 57 10.44 12.06 0.19
C LEU A 57 9.55 13.16 -0.43
N MET A 58 9.71 14.40 0.03
CA MET A 58 8.92 15.53 -0.49
C MET A 58 9.25 15.81 -1.96
N GLY A 59 10.53 15.72 -2.34
CA GLY A 59 10.97 15.92 -3.73
C GLY A 59 10.39 14.86 -4.65
N ALA A 60 10.41 13.58 -4.24
CA ALA A 60 9.77 12.51 -4.98
C ALA A 60 8.27 12.74 -5.13
N LEU A 61 7.57 13.14 -4.05
CA LEU A 61 6.13 13.40 -4.07
C LEU A 61 5.76 14.58 -4.98
N VAL A 62 6.50 15.69 -4.93
CA VAL A 62 6.28 16.83 -5.82
C VAL A 62 6.52 16.44 -7.28
N PHE A 63 7.63 15.74 -7.54
CA PHE A 63 7.98 15.30 -8.89
C PHE A 63 6.93 14.35 -9.47
N THR A 64 6.48 13.34 -8.72
CA THR A 64 5.43 12.41 -9.18
C THR A 64 4.09 13.11 -9.34
N THR A 65 3.75 14.08 -8.49
CA THR A 65 2.53 14.88 -8.64
C THR A 65 2.56 15.71 -9.92
N ILE A 66 3.69 16.37 -10.22
CA ILE A 66 3.86 17.13 -11.48
C ILE A 66 3.72 16.20 -12.69
N LEU A 67 4.36 15.03 -12.66
CA LEU A 67 4.23 14.05 -13.73
C LEU A 67 2.79 13.54 -13.89
N ALA A 68 2.06 13.32 -12.80
CA ALA A 68 0.66 12.91 -12.84
C ALA A 68 -0.23 14.00 -13.47
N ILE A 69 -0.03 15.26 -13.09
CA ILE A 69 -0.75 16.40 -13.70
C ILE A 69 -0.43 16.50 -15.20
N ALA A 70 0.86 16.39 -15.57
CA ALA A 70 1.29 16.43 -16.96
C ALA A 70 0.68 15.26 -17.78
N LEU A 71 0.61 14.06 -17.19
CA LEU A 71 -0.02 12.91 -17.81
C LEU A 71 -1.52 13.12 -18.01
N LEU A 72 -2.24 13.62 -17.01
CA LEU A 72 -3.68 13.92 -17.13
C LEU A 72 -3.94 15.00 -18.19
N ALA A 73 -3.10 16.03 -18.25
CA ALA A 73 -3.17 17.04 -19.31
C ALA A 73 -2.92 16.43 -20.70
N ALA A 74 -1.93 15.54 -20.82
CA ALA A 74 -1.64 14.84 -22.07
C ALA A 74 -2.81 13.94 -22.50
N ILE A 75 -3.44 13.22 -21.58
CA ILE A 75 -4.65 12.42 -21.83
C ILE A 75 -5.78 13.33 -22.32
N ALA A 76 -6.03 14.43 -21.62
CA ALA A 76 -7.09 15.38 -21.98
C ALA A 76 -6.89 15.96 -23.39
N SER A 77 -5.64 16.25 -23.80
CA SER A 77 -5.34 16.80 -25.13
C SER A 77 -5.27 15.78 -26.26
N SER A 78 -4.87 14.53 -25.98
CA SER A 78 -4.61 13.52 -27.03
C SER A 78 -5.76 12.53 -27.22
N ILE A 79 -6.23 11.94 -26.12
CA ILE A 79 -7.31 10.95 -26.10
C ILE A 79 -8.67 11.66 -26.04
N GLY A 80 -8.70 12.83 -25.42
CA GLY A 80 -9.92 13.56 -25.13
C GLY A 80 -10.46 13.19 -23.76
N TRP A 81 -10.70 14.21 -22.94
CA TRP A 81 -11.17 14.05 -21.56
C TRP A 81 -12.51 13.32 -21.47
N GLU A 82 -13.49 13.71 -22.30
CA GLU A 82 -14.83 13.13 -22.28
C GLU A 82 -14.83 11.66 -22.72
N PHE A 83 -14.04 11.33 -23.75
CA PHE A 83 -13.89 9.95 -24.22
C PHE A 83 -13.25 9.09 -23.13
N TYR A 84 -12.14 9.54 -22.53
CA TYR A 84 -11.44 8.79 -21.49
C TYR A 84 -12.34 8.47 -20.29
N HIS A 85 -13.09 9.46 -19.81
CA HIS A 85 -14.01 9.29 -18.70
C HIS A 85 -15.21 8.40 -19.06
N SER A 86 -15.84 8.63 -20.21
CA SER A 86 -16.99 7.84 -20.68
C SER A 86 -16.60 6.38 -20.93
N ALA A 87 -15.42 6.14 -21.51
CA ALA A 87 -14.89 4.81 -21.74
C ALA A 87 -14.66 4.05 -20.43
N ASN A 88 -14.05 4.69 -19.43
CA ASN A 88 -13.86 4.09 -18.11
C ASN A 88 -15.20 3.81 -17.42
N PHE A 89 -16.15 4.75 -17.48
CA PHE A 89 -17.48 4.56 -16.90
C PHE A 89 -18.21 3.34 -17.49
N VAL A 90 -18.29 3.25 -18.82
CA VAL A 90 -18.97 2.14 -19.50
C VAL A 90 -18.27 0.81 -19.24
N PHE A 91 -16.93 0.80 -19.22
CA PHE A 91 -16.15 -0.39 -18.86
C PHE A 91 -16.49 -0.89 -17.46
N TRP A 92 -16.49 -0.02 -16.45
CA TRP A 92 -16.81 -0.43 -15.07
C TRP A 92 -18.27 -0.83 -14.90
N MET A 93 -19.21 -0.16 -15.55
CA MET A 93 -20.62 -0.59 -15.53
C MET A 93 -20.81 -1.98 -16.12
N TYR A 94 -20.13 -2.31 -17.21
CA TYR A 94 -20.12 -3.66 -17.77
C TYR A 94 -19.44 -4.67 -16.85
N TYR A 95 -18.27 -4.33 -16.31
CA TYR A 95 -17.53 -5.21 -15.40
C TYR A 95 -18.33 -5.58 -14.15
N TYR A 96 -19.08 -4.63 -13.60
CA TYR A 96 -19.97 -4.86 -12.45
C TYR A 96 -21.37 -5.38 -12.83
N GLY A 97 -21.61 -5.70 -14.11
CA GLY A 97 -22.86 -6.33 -14.56
C GLY A 97 -24.07 -5.41 -14.69
N TYR A 98 -23.88 -4.08 -14.63
CA TYR A 98 -24.95 -3.11 -14.91
C TYR A 98 -25.24 -2.96 -16.40
N LEU A 99 -24.31 -3.40 -17.27
CA LEU A 99 -24.47 -3.43 -18.71
C LEU A 99 -24.16 -4.83 -19.25
N GLU A 100 -24.96 -5.28 -20.22
CA GLU A 100 -24.75 -6.58 -20.89
C GLU A 100 -23.57 -6.56 -21.87
N GLN A 101 -23.23 -5.40 -22.41
CA GLN A 101 -22.16 -5.24 -23.40
C GLN A 101 -21.42 -3.91 -23.21
N ALA A 102 -20.09 -3.95 -23.31
CA ALA A 102 -19.25 -2.75 -23.40
C ALA A 102 -18.57 -2.67 -24.78
N PRO A 103 -18.38 -1.46 -25.33
CA PRO A 103 -17.59 -1.24 -26.55
C PRO A 103 -16.15 -1.72 -26.44
N MET A 104 -15.60 -1.80 -25.22
CA MET A 104 -14.27 -2.33 -24.94
C MET A 104 -14.36 -3.36 -23.82
N THR A 105 -13.84 -4.56 -24.10
CA THR A 105 -13.75 -5.67 -23.13
C THR A 105 -12.49 -5.60 -22.28
N ILE A 106 -11.50 -4.82 -22.70
CA ILE A 106 -10.26 -4.57 -21.97
C ILE A 106 -10.35 -3.19 -21.32
N TRP A 107 -9.88 -3.08 -20.07
CA TRP A 107 -9.88 -1.82 -19.33
C TRP A 107 -9.14 -0.73 -20.13
N PRO A 108 -9.76 0.44 -20.40
CA PRO A 108 -9.15 1.53 -21.16
C PRO A 108 -8.13 2.33 -20.33
N TYR A 109 -7.07 1.65 -19.90
CA TYR A 109 -5.96 2.30 -19.19
C TYR A 109 -5.11 3.14 -20.15
N PRO A 110 -4.44 4.20 -19.68
CA PRO A 110 -3.74 5.16 -20.54
C PRO A 110 -2.70 4.55 -21.48
N GLY A 111 -2.00 3.50 -21.06
CA GLY A 111 -1.02 2.80 -21.90
C GLY A 111 -1.63 2.08 -23.09
N LEU A 112 -2.79 1.42 -22.91
CA LEU A 112 -3.54 0.80 -24.01
C LEU A 112 -4.01 1.85 -25.01
N LEU A 113 -4.66 2.91 -24.51
CA LEU A 113 -5.16 3.99 -25.35
C LEU A 113 -4.01 4.69 -26.10
N GLY A 114 -2.88 4.91 -25.42
CA GLY A 114 -1.67 5.44 -26.05
C GLY A 114 -1.11 4.56 -27.16
N ALA A 115 -1.15 3.24 -27.01
CA ALA A 115 -0.76 2.30 -28.06
C ALA A 115 -1.74 2.31 -29.25
N LEU A 116 -3.04 2.51 -28.99
CA LEU A 116 -4.06 2.62 -30.04
C LEU A 116 -4.01 3.94 -30.83
N LEU A 117 -3.42 5.00 -30.26
CA LEU A 117 -3.23 6.29 -30.95
C LEU A 117 -2.15 6.25 -32.04
N THR A 118 -1.29 5.24 -32.06
CA THR A 118 -0.21 5.12 -33.04
C THR A 118 -0.41 3.92 -33.96
N ASN A 119 -0.16 4.12 -35.26
CA ASN A 119 -0.15 3.05 -36.26
C ASN A 119 1.23 2.39 -36.41
N ASN A 120 2.24 2.83 -35.65
CA ASN A 120 3.59 2.29 -35.74
C ASN A 120 3.77 1.07 -34.82
N THR A 121 3.90 -0.12 -35.41
CA THR A 121 4.07 -1.39 -34.69
C THR A 121 5.25 -1.36 -33.71
N TRP A 122 6.38 -0.72 -34.07
CA TRP A 122 7.54 -0.65 -33.19
C TRP A 122 7.27 0.18 -31.94
N LEU A 123 6.52 1.27 -32.08
CA LEU A 123 6.15 2.11 -30.95
C LEU A 123 5.15 1.38 -30.03
N GLN A 124 4.20 0.63 -30.60
CA GLN A 124 3.28 -0.22 -29.83
C GLN A 124 4.03 -1.28 -29.02
N LEU A 125 4.99 -1.98 -29.65
CA LEU A 125 5.83 -2.96 -28.96
C LEU A 125 6.67 -2.33 -27.85
N LEU A 126 7.21 -1.14 -28.08
CA LEU A 126 7.95 -0.41 -27.07
C LEU A 126 7.06 -0.06 -25.87
N ILE A 127 5.84 0.46 -26.11
CA ILE A 127 4.87 0.75 -25.04
C ILE A 127 4.54 -0.51 -24.25
N LEU A 128 4.29 -1.63 -24.93
CA LEU A 128 4.02 -2.92 -24.28
C LEU A 128 5.17 -3.37 -23.37
N ILE A 129 6.41 -3.28 -23.86
CA ILE A 129 7.60 -3.64 -23.09
C ILE A 129 7.76 -2.73 -21.88
N LEU A 130 7.63 -1.41 -22.05
CA LEU A 130 7.78 -0.44 -20.96
C LEU A 130 6.70 -0.63 -19.88
N MET A 131 5.45 -0.88 -20.29
CA MET A 131 4.36 -1.20 -19.34
C MET A 131 4.60 -2.53 -18.62
N SER A 132 5.21 -3.50 -19.29
CA SER A 132 5.56 -4.80 -18.70
C SER A 132 6.76 -4.69 -17.73
N CYS A 133 7.75 -3.84 -18.03
CA CYS A 133 8.88 -3.56 -17.13
C CYS A 133 8.41 -3.00 -15.78
N TRP A 134 7.32 -2.23 -15.75
CA TRP A 134 6.74 -1.73 -14.51
C TRP A 134 6.32 -2.87 -13.57
N PHE A 135 5.69 -3.93 -14.08
CA PHE A 135 5.32 -5.11 -13.29
C PHE A 135 6.53 -5.82 -12.68
N PHE A 136 7.60 -6.00 -13.46
CA PHE A 136 8.84 -6.62 -12.97
C PHE A 136 9.55 -5.76 -11.93
N ALA A 137 9.58 -4.44 -12.12
CA ALA A 137 10.17 -3.52 -11.15
C ALA A 137 9.38 -3.53 -9.83
N TRP A 138 8.05 -3.50 -9.90
CA TRP A 138 7.20 -3.48 -8.72
C TRP A 138 7.25 -4.80 -7.93
N SER A 139 7.05 -5.94 -8.60
CA SER A 139 7.08 -7.26 -7.97
C SER A 139 8.38 -7.52 -7.19
N GLY A 140 9.54 -7.19 -7.77
CA GLY A 140 10.83 -7.37 -7.10
C GLY A 140 10.91 -6.65 -5.75
N THR A 141 10.40 -5.41 -5.66
CA THR A 141 10.45 -4.62 -4.41
C THR A 141 9.57 -5.21 -3.30
N VAL A 142 8.40 -5.75 -3.66
CA VAL A 142 7.43 -6.30 -2.70
C VAL A 142 7.95 -7.58 -2.04
N PHE A 143 8.53 -8.49 -2.83
CA PHE A 143 9.07 -9.76 -2.32
C PHE A 143 10.31 -9.52 -1.45
N LEU A 144 11.20 -8.59 -1.84
CA LEU A 144 12.37 -8.25 -1.04
C LEU A 144 12.00 -7.63 0.31
N SER A 145 11.05 -6.70 0.34
CA SER A 145 10.62 -6.07 1.61
C SER A 145 9.95 -7.08 2.53
N SER A 146 9.05 -7.89 2.01
CA SER A 146 8.26 -8.82 2.82
C SER A 146 9.09 -9.98 3.39
N THR A 147 10.07 -10.49 2.64
CA THR A 147 11.00 -11.51 3.15
C THR A 147 11.85 -11.02 4.30
N ARG A 148 12.24 -9.74 4.32
CA ARG A 148 12.95 -9.13 5.46
C ARG A 148 12.09 -9.09 6.71
N VAL A 149 10.78 -8.83 6.58
CA VAL A 149 9.86 -8.84 7.72
C VAL A 149 9.72 -10.25 8.30
N ILE A 150 9.59 -11.28 7.46
CA ILE A 150 9.53 -12.68 7.91
C ILE A 150 10.85 -13.09 8.58
N PHE A 151 11.98 -12.71 7.99
CA PHE A 151 13.30 -12.95 8.55
C PHE A 151 13.47 -12.29 9.92
N ALA A 152 13.10 -11.00 10.06
CA ALA A 152 13.14 -10.27 11.33
C ALA A 152 12.22 -10.92 12.38
N ALA A 153 10.99 -11.30 11.99
CA ALA A 153 10.07 -12.00 12.89
C ALA A 153 10.58 -13.38 13.32
N ALA A 154 11.35 -14.07 12.49
CA ALA A 154 12.02 -15.31 12.87
C ALA A 154 13.22 -15.06 13.80
N PHE A 155 13.97 -13.97 13.58
CA PHE A 155 15.06 -13.52 14.45
C PHE A 155 14.55 -13.12 15.85
N ASP A 156 13.44 -12.38 15.90
CA ASP A 156 12.70 -12.02 17.12
C ASP A 156 12.02 -13.20 17.80
N ARG A 157 12.25 -14.41 17.28
CA ARG A 157 11.70 -15.62 17.85
C ARG A 157 10.16 -15.57 17.88
N VAL A 158 9.51 -14.94 16.92
CA VAL A 158 8.05 -15.08 16.74
C VAL A 158 7.75 -16.25 15.81
N LEU A 159 8.53 -16.38 14.73
CA LEU A 159 8.41 -17.45 13.75
C LEU A 159 9.47 -18.56 13.94
N PRO A 160 9.33 -19.72 13.26
CA PRO A 160 10.32 -20.79 13.31
C PRO A 160 11.72 -20.35 12.87
N ALA A 161 12.75 -20.80 13.59
CA ALA A 161 14.14 -20.35 13.37
C ALA A 161 14.69 -20.67 11.97
N PHE A 162 14.19 -21.72 11.30
CA PHE A 162 14.64 -22.08 9.95
C PHE A 162 14.29 -21.01 8.89
N LEU A 163 13.32 -20.13 9.15
CA LEU A 163 12.97 -19.03 8.24
C LEU A 163 14.05 -17.93 8.25
N ALA A 164 14.83 -17.82 9.32
CA ALA A 164 16.00 -16.94 9.41
C ALA A 164 17.30 -17.60 8.89
N ASP A 165 17.23 -18.80 8.30
CA ASP A 165 18.42 -19.51 7.83
C ASP A 165 18.88 -18.97 6.46
N VAL A 166 20.10 -18.42 6.42
CA VAL A 166 20.77 -17.83 5.25
C VAL A 166 22.01 -18.63 4.79
N LYS A 167 22.13 -19.92 5.17
CA LYS A 167 23.25 -20.83 4.83
C LYS A 167 23.59 -21.01 3.33
N THR A 168 22.92 -20.31 2.43
CA THR A 168 23.07 -20.48 0.97
C THR A 168 24.20 -19.62 0.41
N ARG A 169 24.76 -20.02 -0.74
CA ARG A 169 25.88 -19.34 -1.44
C ARG A 169 25.64 -17.85 -1.68
N PHE A 170 24.39 -17.43 -1.83
CA PHE A 170 23.99 -16.04 -2.12
C PHE A 170 23.51 -15.26 -0.88
N ARG A 171 23.57 -15.86 0.32
CA ARG A 171 23.05 -15.29 1.58
C ARG A 171 21.58 -14.87 1.50
N THR A 172 20.81 -15.53 0.64
CA THR A 172 19.39 -15.27 0.45
C THR A 172 18.57 -16.20 1.34
N PRO A 173 17.56 -15.70 2.07
CA PRO A 173 16.71 -16.53 2.94
C PRO A 173 15.69 -17.32 2.10
N ILE A 174 16.13 -18.44 1.51
CA ILE A 174 15.31 -19.26 0.59
C ILE A 174 14.03 -19.77 1.28
N TYR A 175 14.10 -20.15 2.56
CA TYR A 175 12.92 -20.61 3.29
C TYR A 175 11.87 -19.52 3.50
N SER A 176 12.30 -18.28 3.78
CA SER A 176 11.38 -17.13 3.83
C SER A 176 10.77 -16.82 2.47
N LEU A 177 11.57 -16.91 1.39
CA LEU A 177 11.06 -16.75 0.02
C LEU A 177 10.04 -17.83 -0.33
N ALA A 178 10.31 -19.10 -0.01
CA ALA A 178 9.40 -20.21 -0.28
C ALA A 178 8.09 -20.06 0.53
N MET A 179 8.19 -19.65 1.80
CA MET A 179 7.04 -19.39 2.66
C MET A 179 6.17 -18.23 2.15
N MET A 180 6.72 -17.30 1.38
CA MET A 180 5.94 -16.30 0.65
C MET A 180 5.37 -16.83 -0.66
N ALA A 181 6.21 -17.45 -1.49
CA ALA A 181 5.86 -17.82 -2.86
C ALA A 181 4.78 -18.90 -2.89
N ILE A 182 4.88 -19.93 -2.05
CA ILE A 182 3.95 -21.07 -2.07
C ILE A 182 2.51 -20.63 -1.72
N PRO A 183 2.24 -19.93 -0.61
CA PRO A 183 0.91 -19.39 -0.33
C PRO A 183 0.45 -18.39 -1.39
N SER A 184 1.35 -17.56 -1.92
CA SER A 184 1.01 -16.60 -2.97
C SER A 184 0.53 -17.29 -4.25
N ILE A 185 1.11 -18.42 -4.64
CA ILE A 185 0.66 -19.22 -5.79
C ILE A 185 -0.73 -19.79 -5.55
N ILE A 186 -0.99 -20.33 -4.35
CA ILE A 186 -2.30 -20.88 -3.98
C ILE A 186 -3.36 -19.76 -4.01
N VAL A 187 -3.06 -18.62 -3.40
CA VAL A 187 -3.95 -17.46 -3.42
C VAL A 187 -4.16 -16.97 -4.85
N SER A 188 -3.10 -16.87 -5.67
CA SER A 188 -3.22 -16.45 -7.07
C SER A 188 -4.13 -17.39 -7.88
N TRP A 189 -4.01 -18.71 -7.66
CA TRP A 189 -4.92 -19.68 -8.26
C TRP A 189 -6.37 -19.46 -7.80
N LEU A 190 -6.60 -19.23 -6.51
CA LEU A 190 -7.94 -18.91 -6.00
C LEU A 190 -8.52 -17.64 -6.63
N TYR A 191 -7.71 -16.59 -6.81
CA TYR A 191 -8.15 -15.36 -7.47
C TYR A 191 -8.53 -15.57 -8.94
N CYS A 192 -7.81 -16.43 -9.66
CA CYS A 192 -8.06 -16.67 -11.08
C CYS A 192 -9.29 -17.54 -11.34
N TYR A 193 -9.57 -18.51 -10.45
CA TYR A 193 -10.56 -19.56 -10.72
C TYR A 193 -11.76 -19.57 -9.78
N THR A 194 -11.80 -18.70 -8.76
CA THR A 194 -12.90 -18.62 -7.79
C THR A 194 -13.26 -17.16 -7.47
N GLU A 195 -14.35 -16.95 -6.73
CA GLU A 195 -14.74 -15.62 -6.24
C GLU A 195 -13.92 -15.13 -5.04
N PHE A 196 -12.71 -15.66 -4.84
CA PHE A 196 -11.87 -15.35 -3.68
C PHE A 196 -11.53 -13.85 -3.58
N TRP A 197 -11.50 -13.14 -4.71
CA TRP A 197 -11.29 -11.69 -4.76
C TRP A 197 -12.26 -10.92 -3.83
N ARG A 198 -13.49 -11.43 -3.63
CA ARG A 198 -14.51 -10.81 -2.77
C ARG A 198 -14.10 -10.74 -1.30
N PHE A 199 -13.30 -11.69 -0.81
CA PHE A 199 -12.81 -11.70 0.57
C PHE A 199 -11.70 -10.69 0.83
N THR A 200 -11.20 -10.00 -0.21
CA THR A 200 -9.99 -9.17 -0.13
C THR A 200 -10.22 -7.72 -0.51
N LEU A 201 -11.49 -7.32 -0.68
CA LEU A 201 -11.87 -5.96 -1.07
C LEU A 201 -11.39 -4.93 -0.04
N ASP A 202 -11.48 -5.26 1.25
CA ASP A 202 -11.09 -4.41 2.37
C ASP A 202 -9.60 -4.48 2.73
N ALA A 203 -8.74 -5.11 1.92
CA ALA A 203 -7.31 -5.26 2.19
C ALA A 203 -6.59 -3.91 2.46
N THR A 204 -7.04 -2.84 1.81
CA THR A 204 -6.48 -1.49 2.05
C THR A 204 -6.88 -0.94 3.41
N VAL A 205 -8.08 -1.27 3.90
CA VAL A 205 -8.56 -0.86 5.24
C VAL A 205 -7.67 -1.49 6.32
N VAL A 206 -7.30 -2.75 6.16
CA VAL A 206 -6.36 -3.48 7.04
C VAL A 206 -5.00 -2.78 7.11
N ILE A 207 -4.47 -2.36 5.96
CA ILE A 207 -3.20 -1.61 5.91
C ILE A 207 -3.34 -0.27 6.64
N ALA A 208 -4.44 0.46 6.43
CA ALA A 208 -4.69 1.72 7.11
C ALA A 208 -4.83 1.56 8.63
N ILE A 209 -5.49 0.50 9.12
CA ILE A 209 -5.56 0.17 10.55
C ILE A 209 -4.15 -0.11 11.11
N THR A 210 -3.33 -0.82 10.35
CA THR A 210 -1.94 -1.11 10.74
C THR A 210 -1.12 0.18 10.84
N TYR A 211 -1.26 1.09 9.87
CA TYR A 211 -0.63 2.41 9.95
C TYR A 211 -1.19 3.30 11.04
N LEU A 212 -2.47 3.16 11.40
CA LEU A 212 -3.06 3.84 12.55
C LEU A 212 -2.39 3.37 13.86
N GLY A 213 -2.15 2.07 13.99
CA GLY A 213 -1.37 1.50 15.09
C GLY A 213 0.04 2.10 15.18
N SER A 214 0.74 2.19 14.05
CA SER A 214 2.07 2.83 13.96
C SER A 214 2.02 4.33 14.29
N ALA A 215 0.99 5.04 13.85
CA ALA A 215 0.78 6.46 14.16
C ALA A 215 0.56 6.66 15.67
N ILE A 216 -0.26 5.82 16.31
CA ILE A 216 -0.47 5.85 17.76
C ILE A 216 0.83 5.56 18.52
N ALA A 217 1.61 4.56 18.07
CA ALA A 217 2.91 4.28 18.66
C ALA A 217 3.85 5.50 18.54
N ALA A 218 3.86 6.17 17.38
CA ALA A 218 4.64 7.39 17.17
C ALA A 218 4.19 8.57 18.04
N ILE A 219 2.88 8.74 18.26
CA ILE A 219 2.32 9.75 19.17
C ILE A 219 2.81 9.55 20.60
N LEU A 220 2.83 8.30 21.07
CA LEU A 220 3.17 7.93 22.43
C LEU A 220 4.69 7.83 22.69
N LEU A 221 5.50 7.59 21.66
CA LEU A 221 6.94 7.35 21.77
C LEU A 221 7.69 8.44 22.56
N PRO A 222 7.50 9.75 22.29
CA PRO A 222 8.21 10.81 23.02
C PRO A 222 7.92 10.82 24.52
N TYR A 223 6.75 10.33 24.93
CA TYR A 223 6.30 10.35 26.33
C TYR A 223 6.60 9.04 27.07
N LYS A 224 6.43 7.88 26.42
CA LYS A 224 6.67 6.56 27.04
C LYS A 224 8.13 6.13 27.02
N ARG A 225 8.87 6.53 25.97
CA ARG A 225 10.28 6.14 25.74
C ARG A 225 11.09 7.37 25.33
N SER A 226 11.10 8.37 26.20
CA SER A 226 11.81 9.64 25.95
C SER A 226 13.32 9.45 25.79
N ASP A 227 13.87 8.39 26.38
CA ASP A 227 15.25 7.92 26.24
C ASP A 227 15.59 7.60 24.79
N ILE A 228 14.76 6.78 24.12
CA ILE A 228 14.94 6.42 22.72
C ILE A 228 14.61 7.60 21.81
N TYR A 229 13.54 8.33 22.12
CA TYR A 229 13.11 9.46 21.29
C TYR A 229 14.19 10.54 21.21
N LYS A 230 14.88 10.87 22.31
CA LYS A 230 15.95 11.89 22.32
C LYS A 230 17.13 11.55 21.41
N LEU A 231 17.39 10.26 21.17
CA LEU A 231 18.44 9.80 20.25
C LEU A 231 18.03 9.96 18.78
N SER A 232 16.74 10.16 18.49
CA SER A 232 16.26 10.36 17.12
C SER A 232 16.67 11.73 16.56
N PRO A 233 17.04 11.83 15.27
CA PRO A 233 17.25 13.10 14.58
C PRO A 233 16.06 14.06 14.60
N VAL A 234 14.84 13.54 14.84
CA VAL A 234 13.60 14.32 14.88
C VAL A 234 13.35 14.95 16.26
N SER A 235 14.11 14.55 17.29
CA SER A 235 13.89 14.95 18.69
C SER A 235 14.01 16.45 18.95
N GLY A 236 14.80 17.14 18.14
CA GLY A 236 14.99 18.59 18.22
C GLY A 236 13.84 19.43 17.64
N TYR A 237 12.92 18.83 16.88
CA TYR A 237 11.85 19.58 16.22
C TYR A 237 10.56 19.55 17.05
N LYS A 238 10.03 20.74 17.35
CA LYS A 238 8.78 20.92 18.08
C LYS A 238 7.88 21.91 17.36
N VAL A 239 6.57 21.68 17.42
CA VAL A 239 5.53 22.59 16.92
C VAL A 239 4.67 22.97 18.11
N ALA A 240 4.59 24.26 18.44
CA ALA A 240 3.84 24.76 19.59
C ALA A 240 4.18 24.05 20.93
N GLY A 241 5.45 23.68 21.14
CA GLY A 241 5.91 22.96 22.34
C GLY A 241 5.68 21.44 22.33
N ILE A 242 4.92 20.92 21.36
CA ILE A 242 4.66 19.49 21.18
C ILE A 242 5.75 18.89 20.26
N PRO A 243 6.28 17.69 20.56
CA PRO A 243 7.18 16.97 19.65
C PRO A 243 6.59 16.88 18.24
N LEU A 244 7.37 17.20 17.20
CA LEU A 244 6.90 17.17 15.80
C LEU A 244 6.30 15.80 15.43
N MET A 245 6.90 14.72 15.95
CA MET A 245 6.45 13.33 15.77
C MET A 245 5.03 13.10 16.33
N THR A 246 4.71 13.67 17.49
CA THR A 246 3.37 13.58 18.08
C THR A 246 2.38 14.39 17.25
N PHE A 247 2.75 15.62 16.86
CA PHE A 247 1.87 16.49 16.09
C PHE A 247 1.52 15.88 14.72
N SER A 248 2.53 15.43 13.96
CA SER A 248 2.30 14.77 12.66
C SER A 248 1.56 13.44 12.82
N GLY A 249 1.85 12.67 13.87
CA GLY A 249 1.15 11.43 14.19
C GLY A 249 -0.34 11.65 14.46
N VAL A 250 -0.73 12.70 15.21
CA VAL A 250 -2.14 13.02 15.49
C VAL A 250 -2.88 13.41 14.20
N ILE A 251 -2.29 14.26 13.37
CA ILE A 251 -2.90 14.66 12.08
C ILE A 251 -3.09 13.43 11.19
N PHE A 252 -2.05 12.59 11.08
CA PHE A 252 -2.11 11.39 10.25
C PHE A 252 -3.12 10.37 10.80
N ALA A 253 -3.20 10.19 12.12
CA ALA A 253 -4.19 9.32 12.75
C ALA A 253 -5.62 9.83 12.51
N ALA A 254 -5.87 11.13 12.66
CA ALA A 254 -7.18 11.73 12.36
C ALA A 254 -7.57 11.53 10.88
N PHE A 255 -6.62 11.73 9.97
CA PHE A 255 -6.82 11.47 8.55
C PHE A 255 -7.14 9.99 8.26
N LEU A 256 -6.39 9.05 8.84
CA LEU A 256 -6.67 7.62 8.68
C LEU A 256 -8.02 7.22 9.27
N ILE A 257 -8.42 7.77 10.42
CA ILE A 257 -9.75 7.52 11.00
C ILE A 257 -10.85 7.99 10.05
N TYR A 258 -10.72 9.20 9.50
CA TYR A 258 -11.67 9.71 8.50
C TYR A 258 -11.78 8.74 7.30
N LEU A 259 -10.64 8.27 6.76
CA LEU A 259 -10.63 7.32 5.63
C LEU A 259 -11.28 5.99 5.97
N ILE A 260 -10.94 5.40 7.12
CA ILE A 260 -11.52 4.14 7.58
C ILE A 260 -13.04 4.27 7.74
N LEU A 261 -13.53 5.38 8.29
CA LEU A 261 -14.96 5.63 8.41
C LEU A 261 -15.64 5.75 7.05
N ARG A 262 -15.03 6.47 6.08
CA ARG A 262 -15.56 6.56 4.72
C ARG A 262 -15.62 5.18 4.07
N TRP A 263 -14.56 4.39 4.14
CA TRP A 263 -14.54 3.04 3.58
C TRP A 263 -15.50 2.07 4.26
N ALA A 264 -15.74 2.20 5.56
CA ALA A 264 -16.66 1.33 6.29
C ALA A 264 -18.13 1.65 6.03
N ILE A 265 -18.48 2.93 5.85
CA ILE A 265 -19.88 3.39 5.80
C ILE A 265 -20.36 3.60 4.36
N ASP A 266 -19.53 4.14 3.49
CA ASP A 266 -19.93 4.61 2.17
C ASP A 266 -19.78 3.49 1.12
N PRO A 267 -20.89 2.94 0.59
CA PRO A 267 -20.85 1.85 -0.38
C PRO A 267 -20.19 2.27 -1.71
N LEU A 268 -20.02 3.57 -1.95
CA LEU A 268 -19.33 4.09 -3.14
C LEU A 268 -17.94 3.49 -3.33
N TYR A 269 -17.23 3.18 -2.25
CA TYR A 269 -15.85 2.70 -2.32
C TYR A 269 -15.73 1.19 -2.57
N GLY A 270 -16.83 0.43 -2.49
CA GLY A 270 -16.83 -1.00 -2.80
C GLY A 270 -15.99 -1.88 -1.86
N VAL A 271 -15.64 -1.38 -0.68
CA VAL A 271 -14.79 -2.08 0.30
C VAL A 271 -15.50 -2.39 1.62
N ASN A 272 -16.81 -2.15 1.69
CA ASN A 272 -17.65 -2.41 2.86
C ASN A 272 -18.38 -3.76 2.80
N ASP A 273 -17.86 -4.73 2.04
CA ASP A 273 -18.44 -6.08 1.99
C ASP A 273 -18.24 -6.81 3.34
N PRO A 274 -19.32 -7.30 4.00
CA PRO A 274 -19.22 -7.94 5.30
C PRO A 274 -18.40 -9.24 5.31
N LEU A 275 -18.36 -10.00 4.20
CA LEU A 275 -17.57 -11.22 4.12
C LEU A 275 -16.07 -10.89 4.10
N SER A 276 -15.70 -9.84 3.38
CA SER A 276 -14.34 -9.29 3.39
C SER A 276 -13.93 -8.88 4.81
N ALA A 277 -14.80 -8.12 5.49
CA ALA A 277 -14.55 -7.66 6.86
C ALA A 277 -14.37 -8.82 7.87
N ILE A 278 -15.21 -9.86 7.79
CA ILE A 278 -15.08 -11.05 8.64
C ILE A 278 -13.77 -11.79 8.33
N TYR A 279 -13.44 -11.96 7.05
CA TYR A 279 -12.22 -12.63 6.63
C TYR A 279 -10.97 -11.91 7.18
N MET A 280 -10.91 -10.58 7.08
CA MET A 280 -9.80 -9.80 7.61
C MET A 280 -9.74 -9.79 9.14
N ALA A 281 -10.89 -9.72 9.82
CA ALA A 281 -10.94 -9.85 11.27
C ALA A 281 -10.38 -11.21 11.73
N LEU A 282 -10.70 -12.30 11.02
CA LEU A 282 -10.14 -13.62 11.27
C LEU A 282 -8.62 -13.65 11.07
N LEU A 283 -8.08 -12.98 10.03
CA LEU A 283 -6.63 -12.88 9.83
C LEU A 283 -5.92 -12.16 10.99
N TYR A 284 -6.51 -11.08 11.52
CA TYR A 284 -5.98 -10.41 12.71
C TYR A 284 -6.02 -11.31 13.94
N ILE A 285 -7.12 -12.04 14.14
CA ILE A 285 -7.23 -13.01 15.24
C ILE A 285 -6.17 -14.10 15.09
N ILE A 286 -5.95 -14.63 13.88
CA ILE A 286 -4.90 -15.62 13.60
C ILE A 286 -3.52 -15.04 13.94
N ALA A 287 -3.22 -13.80 13.55
CA ALA A 287 -1.96 -13.16 13.89
C ALA A 287 -1.75 -13.02 15.41
N ILE A 288 -2.79 -12.62 16.14
CA ILE A 288 -2.76 -12.55 17.62
C ILE A 288 -2.55 -13.93 18.22
N VAL A 289 -3.25 -14.96 17.73
CA VAL A 289 -3.12 -16.34 18.19
C VAL A 289 -1.69 -16.85 17.96
N ILE A 290 -1.11 -16.62 16.78
CA ILE A 290 0.28 -16.98 16.48
C ILE A 290 1.24 -16.33 17.49
N TYR A 291 1.08 -15.04 17.76
CA TYR A 291 1.92 -14.33 18.74
C TYR A 291 1.76 -14.90 20.16
N VAL A 292 0.54 -15.11 20.62
CA VAL A 292 0.27 -15.64 21.97
C VAL A 292 0.79 -17.05 22.14
N VAL A 293 0.57 -17.93 21.14
CA VAL A 293 1.08 -19.30 21.13
C VAL A 293 2.60 -19.31 21.12
N ALA A 294 3.24 -18.50 20.28
CA ALA A 294 4.70 -18.36 20.26
C ALA A 294 5.24 -17.89 21.61
N LYS A 295 4.61 -16.87 22.21
CA LYS A 295 4.97 -16.35 23.54
C LYS A 295 4.84 -17.40 24.63
N TRP A 296 3.73 -18.14 24.65
CA TRP A 296 3.49 -19.19 25.62
C TRP A 296 4.47 -20.36 25.45
N TYR A 297 4.68 -20.82 24.21
CA TYR A 297 5.59 -21.92 23.91
C TYR A 297 7.01 -21.59 24.34
N ARG A 298 7.53 -20.41 24.00
CA ARG A 298 8.91 -20.03 24.31
C ARG A 298 9.14 -19.75 25.79
N LYS A 299 8.16 -19.15 26.46
CA LYS A 299 8.22 -18.96 27.91
C LYS A 299 8.26 -20.29 28.66
N ASN A 300 7.43 -21.27 28.24
CA ASN A 300 7.25 -22.51 28.99
C ASN A 300 8.19 -23.64 28.57
N LYS A 301 8.60 -23.71 27.30
CA LYS A 301 9.47 -24.77 26.79
C LYS A 301 10.94 -24.37 26.67
N GLU A 302 11.21 -23.09 26.40
CA GLU A 302 12.57 -22.61 26.15
C GLU A 302 13.09 -21.67 27.26
N GLY A 303 12.22 -21.26 28.20
CA GLY A 303 12.56 -20.32 29.28
C GLY A 303 12.89 -18.90 28.80
N ILE A 304 12.58 -18.56 27.54
CA ILE A 304 12.90 -17.26 26.94
C ILE A 304 11.69 -16.33 27.11
N ASP A 305 11.89 -15.22 27.81
CA ASP A 305 10.88 -14.17 27.89
C ASP A 305 11.02 -13.21 26.70
N LEU A 306 10.14 -13.38 25.71
CA LEU A 306 10.05 -12.49 24.55
C LEU A 306 9.84 -11.02 24.94
N SER A 307 9.26 -10.72 26.12
CA SER A 307 9.07 -9.33 26.56
C SER A 307 10.37 -8.61 26.96
N LEU A 308 11.45 -9.36 27.24
CA LEU A 308 12.78 -8.82 27.48
C LEU A 308 13.50 -8.49 26.17
N ILE A 309 13.27 -9.26 25.10
CA ILE A 309 13.86 -9.01 23.78
C ILE A 309 13.37 -7.67 23.21
N TYR A 310 12.10 -7.33 23.38
CA TYR A 310 11.55 -6.04 22.93
C TYR A 310 11.91 -4.84 23.82
N ARG A 311 12.62 -5.06 24.94
CA ARG A 311 13.01 -3.96 25.85
C ARG A 311 14.26 -3.23 25.38
N GLU A 312 15.13 -3.90 24.63
CA GLU A 312 16.38 -3.36 24.11
C GLU A 312 16.29 -3.29 22.59
N ILE A 313 16.78 -2.18 22.01
CA ILE A 313 16.93 -2.11 20.55
C ILE A 313 18.13 -3.01 20.23
N PRO A 314 18.00 -4.03 19.36
CA PRO A 314 19.15 -4.81 18.93
C PRO A 314 20.17 -3.85 18.33
N VAL A 315 21.42 -3.97 18.78
CA VAL A 315 22.54 -3.21 18.21
C VAL A 315 22.71 -3.69 16.77
N GLU A 316 22.29 -2.87 15.81
CA GLU A 316 22.69 -3.03 14.39
C GLU A 316 24.18 -2.73 14.24
#